data_AF-A0A661IQG0-F1
#
_entry.id   AF-A0A661IQG0-F1
#
_cell.length_a   1.000
_cell.length_b   1.000
_cell.length_c   1.000
_cell.angle_alpha   90.00
_cell.angle_beta   90.00
_cell.angle_gamma   90.00
#
_symmetry.space_group_name_H-M   'P 1'
#
loop_
_entity.id
_entity.type
_entity.pdbx_description
1 polymer ?
#
loop_
_entity_poly.entity_id
_entity_poly.type
_entity_poly.pdbx_seq_one_letter_code
_entity_poly.pdbx_strand_id
1 'polypeptide(L)'
;WQEVLRGDPHFPVLSARALQLGKAVEGHAAGCRGNKLAAYLAFGVSSCHEAVNAKEALERLRMGLWVMIREGSIRRELEAVAPIKDMSVDLRRMILVSDGLDPRDVIERGYMDFILQKAIDLGFDPLSAIQMVTLNPAEHFRLDGITGGIAPGKCADIVIISGLHTIEIEYVISGGRLIVRDGKLMVSPRRVELPHKGLEGITVDPVDFTIEAKGKGAQRVRVIDQVTGLVTREAILDLFPQNGQIKADPERDLLKVSLVNWKGRIFTGLIRGLGMREGALATSAAWENAGVVVVGVNEEDMARAVNRVFELGGGIVLVARGQPLAELPLPIGGMIADLPIEEVARRLREIQEKARELGFRFPDAPLTLATLPSPAIPFLRISEEGLVDLKKGEIVGIMVP
;
A
#
# COMPACT_ATOMS: atom_id res chain seq x y z
N TRP A 1 -10.98 10.22 -6.05
CA TRP A 1 -11.45 11.31 -6.95
C TRP A 1 -12.53 10.88 -7.95
N GLN A 2 -12.48 9.68 -8.55
CA GLN A 2 -13.46 9.26 -9.55
C GLN A 2 -14.90 9.21 -9.00
N GLU A 3 -15.09 8.58 -7.85
CA GLU A 3 -16.40 8.49 -7.18
C GLU A 3 -16.96 9.87 -6.82
N VAL A 4 -16.10 10.76 -6.33
CA VAL A 4 -16.45 12.16 -6.04
C VAL A 4 -16.99 12.86 -7.29
N LEU A 5 -16.32 12.70 -8.43
CA LEU A 5 -16.78 13.28 -9.70
C LEU A 5 -17.99 12.55 -10.30
N ARG A 6 -18.27 11.31 -9.88
CA ARG A 6 -19.50 10.57 -10.22
C ARG A 6 -20.68 10.93 -9.29
N GLY A 7 -20.46 11.82 -8.33
CA GLY A 7 -21.52 12.32 -7.44
C GLY A 7 -21.74 11.47 -6.19
N ASP A 8 -20.74 10.71 -5.73
CA ASP A 8 -20.83 10.09 -4.40
C ASP A 8 -21.12 11.16 -3.33
N PRO A 9 -22.19 11.01 -2.53
CA PRO A 9 -22.60 12.02 -1.57
C PRO A 9 -21.77 11.99 -0.28
N HIS A 10 -21.01 10.94 0.01
CA HIS A 10 -20.30 10.80 1.28
C HIS A 10 -19.10 11.74 1.36
N PHE A 11 -18.28 11.79 0.31
CA PHE A 11 -17.06 12.61 0.32
C PHE A 11 -17.35 14.11 0.55
N PRO A 12 -18.31 14.76 -0.13
CA PRO A 12 -18.63 16.16 0.12
C PRO A 12 -19.09 16.45 1.56
N VAL A 13 -19.87 15.54 2.16
CA VAL A 13 -20.33 15.68 3.56
C VAL A 13 -19.16 15.61 4.53
N LEU A 14 -18.27 14.64 4.36
CA LEU A 14 -17.08 14.48 5.20
C LEU A 14 -16.11 15.66 5.04
N SER A 15 -15.89 16.11 3.80
CA SER A 15 -15.05 17.26 3.50
C SER A 15 -15.60 18.53 4.18
N ALA A 16 -16.89 18.83 4.00
CA ALA A 16 -17.52 19.98 4.63
C ALA A 16 -17.38 19.94 6.16
N ARG A 17 -17.54 18.76 6.76
CA ARG A 17 -17.37 18.58 8.21
C ARG A 17 -15.92 18.83 8.66
N ALA A 18 -14.93 18.33 7.93
CA ALA A 18 -13.52 18.56 8.23
C ALA A 18 -13.18 20.06 8.19
N LEU A 19 -13.63 20.76 7.15
CA LEU A 19 -13.42 22.19 7.00
C LEU A 19 -14.09 23.00 8.13
N GLN A 20 -15.31 22.65 8.53
CA GLN A 20 -16.00 23.28 9.67
C GLN A 20 -15.24 23.10 10.99
N LEU A 21 -14.55 21.98 11.15
CA LEU A 21 -13.69 21.71 12.31
C LEU A 21 -12.30 22.33 12.20
N GLY A 22 -12.05 23.11 11.14
CA GLY A 22 -10.75 23.72 10.88
C GLY A 22 -9.67 22.73 10.47
N LYS A 23 -10.01 21.52 10.04
CA LYS A 23 -9.07 20.48 9.61
C LYS A 23 -8.81 20.55 8.10
N ALA A 24 -7.65 20.03 7.68
CA ALA A 24 -7.31 19.83 6.28
C ALA A 24 -8.14 18.67 5.66
N VAL A 25 -8.28 18.68 4.33
CA VAL A 25 -8.92 17.62 3.56
C VAL A 25 -7.89 17.06 2.60
N GLU A 26 -7.44 15.84 2.89
CA GLU A 26 -6.38 15.17 2.14
C GLU A 26 -6.89 14.57 0.82
N GLY A 27 -6.02 14.53 -0.18
CA GLY A 27 -6.38 14.10 -1.53
C GLY A 27 -5.56 12.93 -2.07
N HIS A 28 -6.26 12.02 -2.76
CA HIS A 28 -5.65 10.99 -3.62
C HIS A 28 -6.14 11.18 -5.06
N ALA A 29 -5.27 11.73 -5.91
CA ALA A 29 -5.59 12.18 -7.26
C ALA A 29 -4.76 11.47 -8.34
N ALA A 30 -4.51 10.17 -8.17
CA ALA A 30 -3.76 9.34 -9.11
C ALA A 30 -4.37 9.41 -10.52
N GLY A 31 -3.56 9.82 -11.50
CA GLY A 31 -3.98 9.98 -12.89
C GLY A 31 -5.00 11.11 -13.14
N CYS A 32 -5.37 11.90 -12.14
CA CYS A 32 -6.29 13.03 -12.29
C CYS A 32 -5.54 14.30 -12.69
N ARG A 33 -5.97 14.97 -13.77
CA ARG A 33 -5.30 16.16 -14.34
C ARG A 33 -6.28 17.18 -14.87
N GLY A 34 -5.81 18.41 -15.12
CA GLY A 34 -6.56 19.49 -15.76
C GLY A 34 -7.89 19.78 -15.06
N ASN A 35 -8.96 19.94 -15.84
CA ASN A 35 -10.28 20.28 -15.33
C ASN A 35 -10.86 19.23 -14.35
N LYS A 36 -10.48 17.95 -14.49
CA LYS A 36 -10.92 16.91 -13.55
C LYS A 36 -10.27 17.11 -12.18
N LEU A 37 -8.98 17.46 -12.17
CA LEU A 37 -8.26 17.79 -10.94
C LEU A 37 -8.90 19.02 -10.31
N ALA A 38 -9.06 20.11 -11.06
CA ALA A 38 -9.70 21.33 -10.56
C ALA A 38 -11.11 21.07 -9.96
N ALA A 39 -11.94 20.25 -10.62
CA ALA A 39 -13.25 19.86 -10.11
C ALA A 39 -13.17 19.06 -8.81
N TYR A 40 -12.21 18.13 -8.69
CA TYR A 40 -11.98 17.40 -7.45
C TYR A 40 -11.54 18.32 -6.31
N LEU A 41 -10.69 19.31 -6.60
CA LEU A 41 -10.22 20.29 -5.62
C LEU A 41 -11.32 21.24 -5.15
N ALA A 42 -12.34 21.50 -5.98
CA ALA A 42 -13.49 22.31 -5.60
C ALA A 42 -14.26 21.75 -4.39
N PHE A 43 -14.08 20.46 -4.07
CA PHE A 43 -14.63 19.84 -2.85
C PHE A 43 -13.79 20.11 -1.59
N GLY A 44 -12.80 21.00 -1.63
CA GLY A 44 -12.02 21.42 -0.47
C GLY A 44 -10.71 20.66 -0.24
N VAL A 45 -10.36 19.74 -1.15
CA VAL A 45 -9.10 18.98 -1.09
C VAL A 45 -7.91 19.92 -1.22
N SER A 46 -6.97 19.82 -0.28
CA SER A 46 -5.84 20.74 -0.18
C SER A 46 -4.47 20.10 -0.40
N SER A 47 -4.36 18.77 -0.41
CA SER A 47 -3.09 18.05 -0.66
C SER A 47 -3.20 16.97 -1.73
N CYS A 48 -2.06 16.51 -2.24
CA CYS A 48 -1.98 15.31 -3.04
C CYS A 48 -0.57 14.70 -3.02
N HIS A 49 -0.48 13.38 -2.83
CA HIS A 49 0.76 12.60 -2.92
C HIS A 49 0.99 11.86 -4.25
N GLU A 50 0.11 12.07 -5.24
CA GLU A 50 0.07 11.25 -6.45
C GLU A 50 0.81 11.83 -7.67
N ALA A 51 1.64 12.85 -7.47
CA ALA A 51 2.49 13.37 -8.54
C ALA A 51 3.64 12.39 -8.83
N VAL A 52 3.76 11.93 -10.07
CA VAL A 52 4.81 10.95 -10.47
C VAL A 52 6.01 11.57 -11.18
N ASN A 53 6.01 12.88 -11.41
CA ASN A 53 7.11 13.62 -12.03
C ASN A 53 7.00 15.13 -11.74
N ALA A 54 8.05 15.87 -12.06
CA ALA A 54 8.13 17.32 -11.86
C ALA A 54 6.99 18.11 -12.53
N LYS A 55 6.57 17.72 -13.75
CA LYS A 55 5.48 18.41 -14.47
C LYS A 55 4.15 18.29 -13.74
N GLU A 56 3.87 17.10 -13.21
CA GLU A 56 2.67 16.81 -12.43
C GLU A 56 2.67 17.47 -11.04
N ALA A 57 3.84 17.57 -10.40
CA ALA A 57 4.00 18.32 -9.17
C ALA A 57 3.77 19.81 -9.42
N LEU A 58 4.33 20.37 -10.49
CA LEU A 58 4.14 21.77 -10.88
C LEU A 58 2.68 22.11 -11.20
N GLU A 59 1.95 21.22 -11.90
CA GLU A 59 0.51 21.40 -12.14
C GLU A 59 -0.27 21.55 -10.83
N ARG A 60 0.01 20.68 -9.85
CA ARG A 60 -0.64 20.68 -8.54
C ARG A 60 -0.28 21.93 -7.73
N LEU A 61 1.00 22.34 -7.71
CA LEU A 61 1.42 23.59 -7.07
C LEU A 61 0.70 24.81 -7.67
N ARG A 62 0.57 24.87 -9.00
CA ARG A 62 -0.15 25.95 -9.70
C ARG A 62 -1.64 25.99 -9.37
N MET A 63 -2.22 24.85 -9.02
CA MET A 63 -3.61 24.75 -8.53
C MET A 63 -3.73 25.02 -7.02
N GLY A 64 -2.63 25.36 -6.34
CA GLY A 64 -2.62 25.68 -4.92
C GLY A 64 -2.62 24.45 -4.01
N LEU A 65 -2.29 23.27 -4.51
CA LEU A 65 -2.16 22.09 -3.64
C LEU A 65 -0.87 22.11 -2.83
N TRP A 66 -0.94 21.49 -1.65
CA TRP A 66 0.22 20.91 -0.99
C TRP A 66 0.64 19.65 -1.72
N VAL A 67 1.85 19.64 -2.29
CA VAL A 67 2.38 18.50 -3.03
C VAL A 67 3.23 17.66 -2.09
N MET A 68 2.75 16.46 -1.81
CA MET A 68 3.43 15.48 -0.96
C MET A 68 4.25 14.53 -1.83
N ILE A 69 5.57 14.68 -1.85
CA ILE A 69 6.44 13.84 -2.66
C ILE A 69 6.74 12.56 -1.89
N ARG A 70 6.42 11.42 -2.50
CA ARG A 70 6.62 10.11 -1.89
C ARG A 70 8.03 9.58 -2.12
N GLU A 71 8.62 9.06 -1.05
CA GLU A 71 9.85 8.28 -1.08
C GLU A 71 9.74 7.12 -0.09
N GLY A 72 8.82 6.20 -0.38
CA GLY A 72 8.54 5.01 0.42
C GLY A 72 9.11 3.72 -0.16
N SER A 73 8.66 2.60 0.38
CA SER A 73 9.00 1.26 -0.14
C SER A 73 8.13 0.87 -1.32
N ILE A 74 6.87 1.33 -1.30
CA ILE A 74 5.90 1.04 -2.35
C ILE A 74 6.16 1.90 -3.59
N ARG A 75 6.42 3.20 -3.38
CA ARG A 75 6.52 4.23 -4.42
C ARG A 75 7.64 5.22 -4.09
N ARG A 76 8.47 5.53 -5.10
CA ARG A 76 9.67 6.38 -4.99
C ARG A 76 9.70 7.40 -6.11
N GLU A 77 9.07 8.53 -5.89
CA GLU A 77 8.89 9.59 -6.88
C GLU A 77 9.87 10.76 -6.69
N LEU A 78 10.62 10.82 -5.59
CA LEU A 78 11.45 11.97 -5.27
C LEU A 78 12.45 12.32 -6.38
N GLU A 79 13.11 11.32 -6.96
CA GLU A 79 14.05 11.52 -8.07
C GLU A 79 13.35 12.06 -9.33
N ALA A 80 12.18 11.52 -9.68
CA ALA A 80 11.41 11.96 -10.84
C ALA A 80 10.79 13.36 -10.65
N VAL A 81 10.57 13.78 -9.40
CA VAL A 81 10.03 15.10 -9.04
C VAL A 81 11.14 16.13 -8.84
N ALA A 82 12.35 15.74 -8.44
CA ALA A 82 13.48 16.61 -8.13
C ALA A 82 13.80 17.71 -9.17
N PRO A 83 13.60 17.52 -10.49
CA PRO A 83 13.79 18.61 -11.46
C PRO A 83 12.94 19.87 -11.19
N ILE A 84 11.89 19.79 -10.37
CA ILE A 84 11.04 20.94 -10.02
C ILE A 84 11.79 22.08 -9.33
N LYS A 85 12.88 21.76 -8.61
CA LYS A 85 13.72 22.75 -7.91
C LYS A 85 14.34 23.77 -8.89
N ASP A 86 14.52 23.38 -10.14
CA ASP A 86 15.14 24.19 -11.19
C ASP A 86 14.09 24.97 -12.02
N MET A 87 12.79 24.83 -11.72
CA MET A 87 11.69 25.38 -12.54
C MET A 87 11.20 26.78 -12.12
N SER A 88 11.98 27.52 -11.31
CA SER A 88 11.62 28.87 -10.82
C SER A 88 10.21 28.94 -10.21
N VAL A 89 9.91 28.04 -9.27
CA VAL A 89 8.63 27.96 -8.56
C VAL A 89 8.85 27.98 -7.05
N ASP A 90 7.91 28.56 -6.31
CA ASP A 90 7.93 28.52 -4.84
C ASP A 90 7.63 27.10 -4.33
N LEU A 91 8.59 26.53 -3.59
CA LEU A 91 8.52 25.16 -3.05
C LEU A 91 7.89 25.11 -1.65
N ARG A 92 7.40 26.22 -1.10
CA ARG A 92 6.78 26.28 0.24
C ARG A 92 5.57 25.35 0.44
N ARG A 93 4.94 24.88 -0.65
CA ARG A 93 3.85 23.90 -0.60
C ARG A 93 4.29 22.47 -0.90
N MET A 94 5.60 22.20 -0.91
CA MET A 94 6.12 20.85 -1.05
C MET A 94 6.36 20.23 0.32
N ILE A 95 6.00 18.97 0.46
CA ILE A 95 6.17 18.17 1.67
C ILE A 95 6.83 16.86 1.24
N LEU A 96 7.83 16.38 1.98
CA LEU A 96 8.35 15.02 1.77
C LEU A 96 7.56 14.06 2.65
N VAL A 97 7.13 12.94 2.08
CA VAL A 97 6.38 11.89 2.80
C VAL A 97 6.92 10.52 2.43
N SER A 98 6.76 9.57 3.35
CA SER A 98 7.09 8.17 3.07
C SER A 98 5.97 7.43 2.34
N ASP A 99 4.71 7.84 2.50
CA ASP A 99 3.55 6.98 2.22
C ASP A 99 3.74 5.63 2.96
N GLY A 100 3.63 4.48 2.30
CA GLY A 100 3.94 3.19 2.92
C GLY A 100 5.42 2.80 2.87
N LEU A 101 5.95 2.40 4.04
CA LEU A 101 7.28 1.81 4.20
C LEU A 101 7.20 0.36 4.63
N ASP A 102 8.16 -0.42 4.12
CA ASP A 102 8.41 -1.78 4.52
C ASP A 102 9.35 -1.81 5.74
N PRO A 103 9.07 -2.64 6.76
CA PRO A 103 9.95 -2.82 7.91
C PRO A 103 11.43 -3.10 7.56
N ARG A 104 11.68 -3.86 6.50
CA ARG A 104 13.04 -4.17 6.01
C ARG A 104 13.75 -2.90 5.54
N ASP A 105 13.07 -2.06 4.77
CA ASP A 105 13.63 -0.78 4.29
C ASP A 105 13.87 0.21 5.44
N VAL A 106 12.99 0.27 6.43
CA VAL A 106 13.17 1.16 7.59
C VAL A 106 14.44 0.80 8.36
N ILE A 107 14.68 -0.49 8.58
CA ILE A 107 15.89 -0.98 9.28
C ILE A 107 17.15 -0.71 8.44
N GLU A 108 17.08 -0.91 7.13
CA GLU A 108 18.26 -0.81 6.25
C GLU A 108 18.62 0.64 5.90
N ARG A 109 17.63 1.53 5.76
CA ARG A 109 17.82 2.86 5.17
C ARG A 109 17.51 4.00 6.13
N GLY A 110 16.62 3.81 7.09
CA GLY A 110 16.06 4.88 7.93
C GLY A 110 14.63 5.25 7.54
N TYR A 111 14.14 6.37 8.07
CA TYR A 111 12.76 6.86 7.88
C TYR A 111 12.78 8.22 7.15
N MET A 112 12.26 9.29 7.76
CA MET A 112 12.27 10.63 7.16
C MET A 112 13.67 11.24 7.04
N ASP A 113 14.61 10.83 7.89
CA ASP A 113 16.02 11.23 7.82
C ASP A 113 16.67 10.81 6.50
N PHE A 114 16.42 9.57 6.07
CA PHE A 114 16.83 9.07 4.76
C PHE A 114 16.21 9.86 3.61
N ILE A 115 14.90 10.11 3.68
CA ILE A 115 14.17 10.83 2.63
C ILE A 115 14.68 12.27 2.51
N LEU A 116 14.94 12.93 3.64
CA LEU A 116 15.52 14.26 3.69
C LEU A 116 16.94 14.28 3.11
N GLN A 117 17.80 13.34 3.51
CA GLN A 117 19.14 13.22 2.94
C GLN A 117 19.09 13.03 1.43
N LYS A 118 18.23 12.13 0.93
CA LYS A 118 18.05 11.89 -0.50
C LYS A 118 17.61 13.16 -1.25
N ALA A 119 16.73 13.97 -0.67
CA ALA A 119 16.34 15.24 -1.29
C ALA A 119 17.54 16.19 -1.43
N ILE A 120 18.37 16.31 -0.39
CA ILE A 120 19.58 17.13 -0.41
C ILE A 120 20.57 16.60 -1.46
N ASP A 121 20.78 15.29 -1.52
CA ASP A 121 21.67 14.64 -2.51
C ASP A 121 21.19 14.84 -3.95
N LEU A 122 19.87 14.93 -4.16
CA LEU A 122 19.25 15.27 -5.44
C LEU A 122 19.31 16.77 -5.77
N GLY A 123 19.95 17.57 -4.91
CA GLY A 123 20.28 18.97 -5.13
C GLY A 123 19.22 19.97 -4.67
N PHE A 124 18.25 19.57 -3.84
CA PHE A 124 17.40 20.54 -3.16
C PHE A 124 18.26 21.37 -2.19
N ASP A 125 17.97 22.67 -2.11
CA ASP A 125 18.56 23.53 -1.07
C ASP A 125 18.25 22.94 0.32
N PRO A 126 19.26 22.73 1.19
CA PRO A 126 19.06 22.07 2.48
C PRO A 126 18.03 22.72 3.39
N LEU A 127 17.97 24.05 3.44
CA LEU A 127 17.00 24.75 4.28
C LEU A 127 15.58 24.53 3.75
N SER A 128 15.42 24.61 2.42
CA SER A 128 14.15 24.29 1.76
C SER A 128 13.73 22.84 2.01
N ALA A 129 14.65 21.88 1.92
CA ALA A 129 14.37 20.47 2.19
C ALA A 129 13.97 20.22 3.66
N ILE A 130 14.65 20.87 4.62
CA ILE A 130 14.28 20.83 6.05
C ILE A 130 12.87 21.40 6.25
N GLN A 131 12.51 22.50 5.58
CA GLN A 131 11.16 23.05 5.62
C GLN A 131 10.11 22.05 5.11
N MET A 132 10.41 21.26 4.06
CA MET A 132 9.51 20.24 3.52
C MET A 132 9.17 19.12 4.52
N VAL A 133 9.96 18.93 5.58
CA VAL A 133 9.71 17.93 6.65
C VAL A 133 9.38 18.55 8.01
N THR A 134 9.36 19.88 8.12
CA THR A 134 9.08 20.60 9.38
C THR A 134 7.99 21.64 9.21
N LEU A 135 8.33 22.82 8.68
CA LEU A 135 7.42 23.97 8.60
C LEU A 135 6.26 23.73 7.64
N ASN A 136 6.55 23.22 6.44
CA ASN A 136 5.55 23.01 5.39
C ASN A 136 4.43 22.05 5.84
N PRO A 137 4.71 20.85 6.39
CA PRO A 137 3.65 20.01 6.92
C PRO A 137 2.93 20.63 8.13
N ALA A 138 3.64 21.39 8.98
CA ALA A 138 3.00 22.09 10.10
C ALA A 138 2.00 23.16 9.62
N GLU A 139 2.37 23.99 8.62
CA GLU A 139 1.48 24.99 8.02
C GLU A 139 0.28 24.30 7.33
N HIS A 140 0.51 23.21 6.60
CA HIS A 140 -0.54 22.45 5.93
C HIS A 140 -1.60 21.93 6.90
N PHE A 141 -1.17 21.31 8.01
CA PHE A 141 -2.05 20.77 9.02
C PHE A 141 -2.52 21.81 10.06
N ARG A 142 -2.13 23.08 9.90
CA ARG A 142 -2.43 24.19 10.84
C ARG A 142 -1.93 23.92 12.27
N LEU A 143 -0.78 23.25 12.33
CA LEU A 143 -0.04 22.93 13.55
C LEU A 143 1.19 23.83 13.72
N ASP A 144 1.39 24.80 12.84
CA ASP A 144 2.50 25.76 12.87
C ASP A 144 2.45 26.69 14.10
N GLY A 145 1.31 26.84 14.77
CA GLY A 145 1.26 27.48 16.09
C GLY A 145 1.89 26.64 17.21
N ILE A 146 2.09 25.34 16.99
CA ILE A 146 2.51 24.35 18.00
C ILE A 146 3.90 23.78 17.68
N THR A 147 4.17 23.44 16.41
CA THR A 147 5.40 22.76 15.96
C THR A 147 5.89 23.31 14.61
N GLY A 148 6.81 22.61 13.95
CA GLY A 148 7.33 22.95 12.62
C GLY A 148 8.36 24.07 12.57
N GLY A 149 8.85 24.54 13.72
CA GLY A 149 9.91 25.55 13.78
C GLY A 149 10.41 25.81 15.20
N ILE A 150 11.54 26.52 15.31
CA ILE A 150 12.16 26.87 16.58
C ILE A 150 11.79 28.32 16.93
N ALA A 151 10.86 28.51 17.86
CA ALA A 151 10.43 29.82 18.32
C ALA A 151 9.83 29.75 19.74
N PRO A 152 9.88 30.85 20.53
CA PRO A 152 9.17 30.93 21.81
C PRO A 152 7.68 30.59 21.65
N GLY A 153 7.16 29.76 22.57
CA GLY A 153 5.75 29.33 22.59
C GLY A 153 5.45 28.03 21.83
N LYS A 154 6.37 27.54 20.99
CA LYS A 154 6.25 26.23 20.33
C LYS A 154 6.71 25.08 21.22
N CYS A 155 6.27 23.86 20.92
CA CYS A 155 6.77 22.64 21.51
C CYS A 155 8.27 22.47 21.22
N ALA A 156 9.04 22.10 22.24
CA ALA A 156 10.45 21.78 22.11
C ALA A 156 10.66 20.36 21.55
N ASP A 157 10.19 20.15 20.32
CA ASP A 157 10.49 19.00 19.48
C ASP A 157 11.62 19.38 18.53
N ILE A 158 12.84 18.95 18.85
CA ILE A 158 14.07 19.45 18.24
C ILE A 158 14.94 18.27 17.86
N VAL A 159 15.44 18.27 16.63
CA VAL A 159 16.49 17.37 16.16
C VAL A 159 17.74 18.21 15.96
N ILE A 160 18.84 17.82 16.59
CA ILE A 160 20.16 18.43 16.39
C ILE A 160 20.94 17.51 15.45
N ILE A 161 21.42 18.08 14.35
CA ILE A 161 22.16 17.38 13.30
C ILE A 161 23.56 17.97 13.16
N SER A 162 24.51 17.16 12.71
CA SER A 162 25.93 17.56 12.60
C SER A 162 26.20 18.64 11.54
N GLY A 163 25.34 18.74 10.51
CA GLY A 163 25.44 19.77 9.48
C GLY A 163 24.22 19.87 8.58
N LEU A 164 24.20 20.88 7.69
CA LEU A 164 23.07 21.12 6.78
C LEU A 164 23.05 20.16 5.58
N HIS A 165 24.21 19.71 5.09
CA HIS A 165 24.30 18.86 3.90
C HIS A 165 24.28 17.35 4.22
N THR A 166 24.54 16.99 5.47
CA THR A 166 24.57 15.61 5.94
C THR A 166 23.69 15.49 7.18
N ILE A 167 22.59 14.77 7.04
CA ILE A 167 21.58 14.53 8.06
C ILE A 167 22.04 13.37 8.94
N GLU A 168 22.95 13.68 9.86
CA GLU A 168 23.35 12.77 10.93
C GLU A 168 22.80 13.30 12.25
N ILE A 169 21.97 12.49 12.92
CA ILE A 169 21.24 12.89 14.13
C ILE A 169 22.13 12.71 15.37
N GLU A 170 22.47 13.81 16.03
CA GLU A 170 23.23 13.82 17.28
C GLU A 170 22.31 13.74 18.50
N TYR A 171 21.23 14.53 18.49
CA TYR A 171 20.27 14.61 19.60
C TYR A 171 18.83 14.69 19.09
N VAL A 172 17.91 14.05 19.81
CA VAL A 172 16.47 14.25 19.63
C VAL A 172 15.86 14.64 20.96
N ILE A 173 15.18 15.78 20.97
CA ILE A 173 14.42 16.32 22.09
C ILE A 173 12.94 16.25 21.72
N SER A 174 12.11 15.71 22.58
CA SER A 174 10.65 15.72 22.41
C SER A 174 9.98 16.30 23.66
N GLY A 175 9.12 17.31 23.47
CA GLY A 175 8.48 18.05 24.55
C GLY A 175 9.47 18.62 25.57
N GLY A 176 10.68 18.99 25.13
CA GLY A 176 11.74 19.52 26.00
C GLY A 176 12.55 18.45 26.76
N ARG A 177 12.33 17.16 26.50
CA ARG A 177 13.10 16.05 27.10
C ARG A 177 14.03 15.43 26.08
N LEU A 178 15.29 15.24 26.45
CA LEU A 178 16.26 14.52 25.62
C LEU A 178 15.91 13.03 25.57
N ILE A 179 15.56 12.53 24.37
CA ILE A 179 15.13 11.14 24.16
C ILE A 179 16.11 10.32 23.31
N VAL A 180 16.98 10.96 22.52
CA VAL A 180 18.07 10.31 21.79
C VAL A 180 19.35 11.10 21.98
N ARG A 181 20.47 10.40 22.16
CA ARG A 181 21.81 10.97 22.20
C ARG A 181 22.78 10.02 21.49
N ASP A 182 23.59 10.54 20.58
CA ASP A 182 24.63 9.81 19.85
C ASP A 182 24.06 8.52 19.21
N GLY A 183 22.91 8.65 18.55
CA GLY A 183 22.18 7.53 17.90
C GLY A 183 21.51 6.54 18.85
N LYS A 184 21.59 6.75 20.17
CA LYS A 184 21.02 5.83 21.18
C LYS A 184 19.79 6.41 21.84
N LEU A 185 18.76 5.58 21.94
CA LEU A 185 17.54 5.91 22.65
C LEU A 185 17.82 5.99 24.16
N MET A 186 17.47 7.12 24.77
CA MET A 186 17.70 7.42 26.19
C MET A 186 16.50 7.04 27.07
N VAL A 187 15.34 6.81 26.46
CA VAL A 187 14.08 6.46 27.14
C VAL A 187 13.40 5.31 26.41
N SER A 188 12.87 4.32 27.13
CA SER A 188 12.13 3.25 26.47
C SER A 188 10.78 3.73 25.95
N PRO A 189 10.33 3.30 24.75
CA PRO A 189 8.97 3.58 24.28
C PRO A 189 7.96 3.00 25.27
N ARG A 190 6.84 3.70 25.46
CA ARG A 190 5.74 3.17 26.27
C ARG A 190 5.20 1.92 25.59
N ARG A 191 5.21 0.78 26.30
CA ARG A 191 4.49 -0.42 25.85
C ARG A 191 2.99 -0.19 26.02
N VAL A 192 2.26 -0.43 24.96
CA VAL A 192 0.79 -0.43 24.95
C VAL A 192 0.37 -1.85 24.59
N GLU A 193 -0.39 -2.48 25.46
CA GLU A 193 -1.03 -3.75 25.13
C GLU A 193 -2.25 -3.43 24.25
N LEU A 194 -2.16 -3.81 22.98
CA LEU A 194 -3.28 -3.75 22.08
C LEU A 194 -4.06 -5.05 22.19
N PRO A 195 -5.41 -5.01 22.18
CA PRO A 195 -6.19 -6.24 22.21
C PRO A 195 -5.90 -7.06 20.95
N HIS A 196 -5.57 -8.34 21.13
CA HIS A 196 -5.42 -9.32 20.04
C HIS A 196 -6.80 -9.72 19.50
N LYS A 197 -7.56 -8.74 19.06
CA LYS A 197 -8.80 -8.94 18.34
C LYS A 197 -8.45 -9.05 16.86
N GLY A 198 -8.16 -10.28 16.44
CA GLY A 198 -7.81 -10.62 15.07
C GLY A 198 -8.99 -10.51 14.10
N LEU A 199 -8.73 -10.91 12.86
CA LEU A 199 -9.75 -11.04 11.84
C LEU A 199 -10.76 -12.13 12.24
N GLU A 200 -12.06 -11.83 12.15
CA GLU A 200 -13.08 -12.87 12.23
C GLU A 200 -12.98 -13.77 10.99
N GLY A 201 -12.96 -15.08 11.20
CA GLY A 201 -12.70 -16.06 10.16
C GLY A 201 -13.82 -17.06 9.97
N ILE A 202 -13.83 -17.68 8.80
CA ILE A 202 -14.62 -18.86 8.47
C ILE A 202 -13.68 -20.02 8.15
N THR A 203 -14.16 -21.24 8.27
CA THR A 203 -13.47 -22.40 7.70
C THR A 203 -13.79 -22.48 6.21
N VAL A 204 -12.76 -22.62 5.39
CA VAL A 204 -12.90 -22.86 3.94
C VAL A 204 -12.37 -24.23 3.57
N ASP A 205 -12.97 -24.83 2.54
CA ASP A 205 -12.60 -26.11 1.96
C ASP A 205 -12.04 -25.92 0.54
N PRO A 206 -11.28 -26.90 0.00
CA PRO A 206 -10.74 -26.80 -1.37
C PRO A 206 -11.83 -26.54 -2.43
N VAL A 207 -13.05 -27.02 -2.22
CA VAL A 207 -14.17 -26.83 -3.15
C VAL A 207 -14.55 -25.34 -3.32
N ASP A 208 -14.32 -24.51 -2.31
CA ASP A 208 -14.64 -23.07 -2.32
C ASP A 208 -13.78 -22.28 -3.33
N PHE A 209 -12.63 -22.85 -3.72
CA PHE A 209 -11.71 -22.27 -4.70
C PHE A 209 -11.92 -22.84 -6.11
N THR A 210 -12.98 -23.62 -6.33
CA THR A 210 -13.26 -24.16 -7.67
C THR A 210 -13.87 -23.10 -8.59
N ILE A 211 -13.55 -23.19 -9.89
CA ILE A 211 -14.13 -22.33 -10.92
C ILE A 211 -14.93 -23.23 -11.84
N GLU A 212 -16.24 -23.27 -11.63
CA GLU A 212 -17.14 -24.08 -12.47
C GLU A 212 -17.21 -23.53 -13.89
N ALA A 213 -17.25 -24.43 -14.87
CA ALA A 213 -17.43 -24.09 -16.27
C ALA A 213 -18.40 -25.06 -16.96
N LYS A 214 -19.32 -24.48 -17.75
CA LYS A 214 -20.34 -25.25 -18.46
C LYS A 214 -19.85 -25.65 -19.84
N GLY A 215 -20.09 -26.91 -20.21
CA GLY A 215 -19.76 -27.44 -21.53
C GLY A 215 -18.31 -27.92 -21.66
N LYS A 216 -17.97 -28.44 -22.85
CA LYS A 216 -16.66 -29.04 -23.16
C LYS A 216 -15.79 -28.17 -24.10
N GLY A 217 -16.36 -27.11 -24.66
CA GLY A 217 -15.66 -26.21 -25.58
C GLY A 217 -14.82 -25.16 -24.86
N ALA A 218 -13.98 -24.47 -25.62
CA ALA A 218 -13.21 -23.32 -25.13
C ALA A 218 -14.14 -22.28 -24.50
N GLN A 219 -13.79 -21.83 -23.30
CA GLN A 219 -14.44 -20.74 -22.58
C GLN A 219 -13.56 -19.50 -22.67
N ARG A 220 -14.17 -18.34 -22.93
CA ARG A 220 -13.47 -17.06 -22.85
C ARG A 220 -13.43 -16.61 -21.39
N VAL A 221 -12.25 -16.62 -20.80
CA VAL A 221 -12.04 -16.38 -19.37
C VAL A 221 -11.26 -15.09 -19.17
N ARG A 222 -11.79 -14.19 -18.33
CA ARG A 222 -11.08 -13.00 -17.86
C ARG A 222 -10.02 -13.41 -16.85
N VAL A 223 -8.82 -12.85 -17.01
CA VAL A 223 -7.65 -13.14 -16.18
C VAL A 223 -7.04 -11.81 -15.75
N ILE A 224 -6.69 -11.71 -14.46
CA ILE A 224 -5.83 -10.64 -13.95
C ILE A 224 -4.42 -10.90 -14.48
N ASP A 225 -3.89 -10.01 -15.30
CA ASP A 225 -2.54 -10.15 -15.86
C ASP A 225 -1.56 -9.24 -15.09
N GLN A 226 -0.70 -9.82 -14.26
CA GLN A 226 0.24 -9.09 -13.41
C GLN A 226 1.46 -8.62 -14.23
N VAL A 227 1.57 -7.30 -14.43
CA VAL A 227 2.59 -6.67 -15.27
C VAL A 227 3.84 -6.29 -14.45
N THR A 228 3.63 -5.70 -13.27
CA THR A 228 4.69 -5.37 -12.30
C THR A 228 4.28 -5.90 -10.93
N GLY A 229 5.07 -5.68 -9.87
CA GLY A 229 4.63 -6.06 -8.50
C GLY A 229 3.34 -5.37 -8.02
N LEU A 230 2.85 -4.34 -8.73
CA LEU A 230 1.67 -3.55 -8.33
C LEU A 230 0.60 -3.46 -9.44
N VAL A 231 1.04 -3.35 -10.70
CA VAL A 231 0.16 -3.05 -11.84
C VAL A 231 -0.36 -4.33 -12.47
N THR A 232 -1.68 -4.42 -12.59
CA THR A 232 -2.40 -5.46 -13.33
C THR A 232 -2.94 -4.93 -14.64
N ARG A 233 -3.38 -5.83 -15.53
CA ARG A 233 -4.21 -5.54 -16.70
C ARG A 233 -5.25 -6.63 -16.88
N GLU A 234 -6.21 -6.40 -17.76
CA GLU A 234 -7.11 -7.46 -18.21
C GLU A 234 -6.46 -8.26 -19.34
N ALA A 235 -6.54 -9.58 -19.24
CA ALA A 235 -6.36 -10.50 -20.35
C ALA A 235 -7.62 -11.37 -20.51
N ILE A 236 -7.90 -11.79 -21.75
CA ILE A 236 -8.94 -12.78 -22.07
C ILE A 236 -8.24 -13.98 -22.68
N LEU A 237 -8.43 -15.16 -22.08
CA LEU A 237 -7.86 -16.42 -22.55
C LEU A 237 -8.96 -17.39 -22.94
N ASP A 238 -8.72 -18.17 -23.99
CA ASP A 238 -9.53 -19.34 -24.31
C ASP A 238 -9.01 -20.55 -23.51
N LEU A 239 -9.81 -21.03 -22.56
CA LEU A 239 -9.46 -22.14 -21.67
C LEU A 239 -10.47 -23.29 -21.81
N PHE A 240 -9.96 -24.51 -21.78
CA PHE A 240 -10.80 -25.71 -21.89
C PHE A 240 -11.09 -26.26 -20.49
N PRO A 241 -12.38 -26.44 -20.13
CA PRO A 241 -12.74 -27.05 -18.86
C PRO A 241 -12.20 -28.47 -18.74
N GLN A 242 -11.60 -28.77 -17.59
CA GLN A 242 -11.19 -30.12 -17.20
C GLN A 242 -12.14 -30.60 -16.10
N ASN A 243 -12.88 -31.69 -16.35
CA ASN A 243 -13.89 -32.21 -15.43
C ASN A 243 -14.92 -31.15 -14.97
N GLY A 244 -15.35 -30.28 -15.89
CA GLY A 244 -16.33 -29.22 -15.61
C GLY A 244 -15.78 -28.00 -14.87
N GLN A 245 -14.45 -27.86 -14.77
CA GLN A 245 -13.82 -26.75 -14.06
C GLN A 245 -12.72 -26.09 -14.91
N ILE A 246 -12.53 -24.79 -14.72
CA ILE A 246 -11.29 -24.12 -15.15
C ILE A 246 -10.24 -24.33 -14.05
N LYS A 247 -9.10 -24.90 -14.44
CA LYS A 247 -7.97 -25.20 -13.55
C LYS A 247 -6.88 -24.15 -13.70
N ALA A 248 -6.05 -24.02 -12.66
CA ALA A 248 -4.74 -23.39 -12.80
C ALA A 248 -3.87 -24.19 -13.79
N ASP A 249 -2.93 -23.51 -14.42
CA ASP A 249 -1.92 -24.08 -15.32
C ASP A 249 -0.58 -23.37 -15.05
N PRO A 250 0.18 -23.82 -14.03
CA PRO A 250 1.43 -23.18 -13.63
C PRO A 250 2.50 -23.18 -14.72
N GLU A 251 2.47 -24.12 -15.66
CA GLU A 251 3.38 -24.15 -16.81
C GLU A 251 3.14 -22.97 -17.76
N ARG A 252 1.91 -22.42 -17.77
CA ARG A 252 1.53 -21.19 -18.48
C ARG A 252 1.49 -19.97 -17.55
N ASP A 253 2.05 -20.08 -16.35
CA ASP A 253 2.01 -19.05 -15.30
C ASP A 253 0.58 -18.60 -14.99
N LEU A 254 -0.38 -19.54 -14.99
CA LEU A 254 -1.79 -19.27 -14.73
C LEU A 254 -2.18 -19.89 -13.39
N LEU A 255 -2.53 -19.05 -12.42
CA LEU A 255 -2.85 -19.43 -11.05
C LEU A 255 -4.28 -19.08 -10.71
N LYS A 256 -4.79 -19.66 -9.62
CA LYS A 256 -6.02 -19.17 -9.00
C LYS A 256 -5.70 -18.00 -8.08
N VAL A 257 -6.62 -17.06 -8.04
CA VAL A 257 -6.63 -15.95 -7.08
C VAL A 257 -8.02 -15.88 -6.47
N SER A 258 -8.10 -15.79 -5.15
CA SER A 258 -9.36 -15.73 -4.44
C SER A 258 -9.35 -14.64 -3.38
N LEU A 259 -10.52 -14.05 -3.14
CA LEU A 259 -10.76 -13.18 -2.00
C LEU A 259 -11.87 -13.79 -1.15
N VAL A 260 -11.54 -14.05 0.11
CA VAL A 260 -12.44 -14.60 1.13
C VAL A 260 -12.72 -13.52 2.15
N ASN A 261 -13.96 -13.06 2.28
CA ASN A 261 -14.31 -12.12 3.33
C ASN A 261 -14.76 -12.83 4.62
N TRP A 262 -14.77 -12.09 5.73
CA TRP A 262 -15.17 -12.59 7.05
C TRP A 262 -16.64 -13.03 7.14
N LYS A 263 -17.48 -12.70 6.16
CA LYS A 263 -18.89 -13.13 6.05
C LYS A 263 -19.08 -14.40 5.22
N GLY A 264 -17.98 -15.03 4.78
CA GLY A 264 -18.00 -16.22 3.94
C GLY A 264 -18.37 -15.99 2.48
N ARG A 265 -18.29 -14.75 1.98
CA ARG A 265 -18.31 -14.52 0.53
C ARG A 265 -16.93 -14.81 -0.04
N ILE A 266 -16.92 -15.60 -1.10
CA ILE A 266 -15.71 -16.06 -1.77
C ILE A 266 -15.90 -15.84 -3.26
N PHE A 267 -14.93 -15.17 -3.88
CA PHE A 267 -14.83 -15.11 -5.32
C PHE A 267 -13.46 -15.62 -5.74
N THR A 268 -13.45 -16.57 -6.68
CA THR A 268 -12.22 -17.15 -7.21
C THR A 268 -12.12 -16.87 -8.71
N GLY A 269 -11.04 -16.20 -9.09
CA GLY A 269 -10.66 -15.89 -10.46
C GLY A 269 -9.32 -16.51 -10.83
N LEU A 270 -8.75 -16.03 -11.94
CA LEU A 270 -7.43 -16.43 -12.40
C LEU A 270 -6.49 -15.22 -12.46
N ILE A 271 -5.23 -15.46 -12.11
CA ILE A 271 -4.14 -14.50 -12.23
C ILE A 271 -3.00 -15.11 -13.03
N ARG A 272 -2.40 -14.32 -13.92
CA ARG A 272 -1.20 -14.69 -14.68
C ARG A 272 -0.06 -13.76 -14.33
N GLY A 273 1.17 -14.28 -14.33
CA GLY A 273 2.35 -13.42 -14.23
C GLY A 273 3.00 -13.40 -12.84
N LEU A 274 2.70 -14.35 -11.95
CA LEU A 274 3.33 -14.41 -10.63
C LEU A 274 4.56 -15.34 -10.61
N GLY A 275 4.59 -16.35 -11.48
CA GLY A 275 5.67 -17.32 -11.66
C GLY A 275 5.62 -18.53 -10.73
N MET A 276 4.69 -18.59 -9.77
CA MET A 276 4.62 -19.70 -8.83
C MET A 276 4.30 -21.02 -9.54
N ARG A 277 5.03 -22.08 -9.19
CA ARG A 277 4.85 -23.44 -9.71
C ARG A 277 4.29 -24.40 -8.69
N GLU A 278 4.43 -24.08 -7.41
CA GLU A 278 3.94 -24.89 -6.29
C GLU A 278 3.36 -23.99 -5.19
N GLY A 279 2.44 -24.56 -4.41
CA GLY A 279 1.93 -23.93 -3.19
C GLY A 279 0.90 -22.81 -3.39
N ALA A 280 0.61 -22.14 -2.28
CA ALA A 280 -0.27 -21.00 -2.18
C ALA A 280 0.26 -19.99 -1.16
N LEU A 281 0.04 -18.70 -1.44
CA LEU A 281 0.35 -17.59 -0.54
C LEU A 281 -0.93 -16.84 -0.21
N ALA A 282 -1.21 -16.65 1.08
CA ALA A 282 -2.37 -15.94 1.58
C ALA A 282 -1.95 -14.76 2.46
N THR A 283 -2.75 -13.68 2.45
CA THR A 283 -2.57 -12.54 3.35
C THR A 283 -3.91 -11.92 3.73
N SER A 284 -4.08 -11.57 5.01
CA SER A 284 -5.15 -10.69 5.49
C SER A 284 -4.77 -9.21 5.46
N ALA A 285 -3.51 -8.88 5.16
CA ALA A 285 -3.03 -7.51 5.04
C ALA A 285 -3.42 -6.85 3.71
N ALA A 286 -4.57 -7.25 3.15
CA ALA A 286 -5.08 -6.75 1.89
C ALA A 286 -5.51 -5.28 2.03
N TRP A 287 -5.10 -4.44 1.09
CA TRP A 287 -5.44 -3.02 1.13
C TRP A 287 -6.93 -2.82 0.86
N GLU A 288 -7.55 -2.00 1.72
CA GLU A 288 -8.94 -1.55 1.57
C GLU A 288 -9.99 -2.69 1.65
N ASN A 289 -9.57 -3.91 2.04
CA ASN A 289 -10.46 -5.06 2.22
C ASN A 289 -10.13 -5.79 3.54
N ALA A 290 -11.15 -6.09 4.35
CA ALA A 290 -11.02 -6.81 5.62
C ALA A 290 -11.16 -8.34 5.42
N GLY A 291 -10.57 -8.87 4.37
CA GLY A 291 -10.64 -10.29 3.97
C GLY A 291 -9.25 -10.88 3.74
N VAL A 292 -9.22 -12.14 3.34
CA VAL A 292 -8.00 -12.86 3.00
C VAL A 292 -7.92 -12.99 1.48
N VAL A 293 -6.83 -12.47 0.91
CA VAL A 293 -6.48 -12.73 -0.49
C VAL A 293 -5.54 -13.91 -0.52
N VAL A 294 -5.81 -14.88 -1.39
CA VAL A 294 -4.96 -16.05 -1.60
C VAL A 294 -4.69 -16.26 -3.09
N VAL A 295 -3.45 -16.56 -3.44
CA VAL A 295 -3.08 -17.07 -4.77
C VAL A 295 -2.48 -18.46 -4.62
N GLY A 296 -2.75 -19.36 -5.57
CA GLY A 296 -2.21 -20.71 -5.48
C GLY A 296 -2.35 -21.53 -6.76
N VAL A 297 -1.57 -22.61 -6.81
CA VAL A 297 -1.56 -23.55 -7.94
C VAL A 297 -2.62 -24.65 -7.80
N ASN A 298 -3.07 -24.91 -6.57
CA ASN A 298 -4.07 -25.93 -6.25
C ASN A 298 -4.94 -25.46 -5.09
N GLU A 299 -6.17 -25.97 -5.04
CA GLU A 299 -7.19 -25.57 -4.08
C GLU A 299 -6.88 -26.04 -2.64
N GLU A 300 -6.17 -27.16 -2.47
CA GLU A 300 -5.83 -27.71 -1.16
C GLU A 300 -4.87 -26.82 -0.37
N ASP A 301 -3.80 -26.35 -1.01
CA ASP A 301 -2.84 -25.43 -0.40
C ASP A 301 -3.47 -24.05 -0.16
N MET A 302 -4.37 -23.60 -1.05
CA MET A 302 -5.12 -22.35 -0.86
C MET A 302 -6.01 -22.41 0.39
N ALA A 303 -6.79 -23.47 0.56
CA ALA A 303 -7.65 -23.65 1.73
C ALA A 303 -6.85 -23.69 3.03
N ARG A 304 -5.72 -24.43 3.03
CA ARG A 304 -4.81 -24.49 4.18
C ARG A 304 -4.22 -23.12 4.53
N ALA A 305 -3.79 -22.36 3.53
CA ALA A 305 -3.21 -21.04 3.75
C ALA A 305 -4.24 -20.07 4.34
N VAL A 306 -5.47 -20.03 3.80
CA VAL A 306 -6.55 -19.18 4.30
C VAL A 306 -6.98 -19.55 5.72
N ASN A 307 -7.21 -20.85 5.98
CA ASN A 307 -7.58 -21.31 7.32
C ASN A 307 -6.48 -20.96 8.34
N ARG A 308 -5.21 -21.13 7.97
CA ARG A 308 -4.09 -20.76 8.85
C ARG A 308 -4.02 -19.25 9.11
N VAL A 309 -4.31 -18.40 8.11
CA VAL A 309 -4.42 -16.95 8.32
C VAL A 309 -5.49 -16.64 9.37
N PHE A 310 -6.67 -17.27 9.30
CA PHE A 310 -7.72 -17.07 10.30
C PHE A 310 -7.33 -17.60 11.69
N GLU A 311 -6.67 -18.76 11.79
CA GLU A 311 -6.15 -19.30 13.07
C GLU A 311 -5.18 -18.35 13.77
N LEU A 312 -4.36 -17.63 13.01
CA LEU A 312 -3.41 -16.63 13.53
C LEU A 312 -4.09 -15.31 13.94
N GLY A 313 -5.39 -15.17 13.73
CA GLY A 313 -6.10 -13.89 13.87
C GLY A 313 -5.79 -12.90 12.75
N GLY A 314 -5.31 -13.41 11.61
CA GLY A 314 -4.75 -12.67 10.49
C GLY A 314 -3.24 -12.86 10.37
N GLY A 315 -2.70 -12.60 9.19
CA GLY A 315 -1.30 -12.83 8.88
C GLY A 315 -1.00 -12.96 7.40
N ILE A 316 0.25 -13.31 7.13
CA ILE A 316 0.73 -13.79 5.83
C ILE A 316 1.18 -15.23 6.01
N VAL A 317 0.68 -16.15 5.18
CA VAL A 317 1.01 -17.58 5.27
C VAL A 317 1.34 -18.11 3.89
N LEU A 318 2.50 -18.73 3.77
CA LEU A 318 2.92 -19.48 2.58
C LEU A 318 2.80 -20.98 2.88
N VAL A 319 2.03 -21.71 2.06
CA VAL A 319 1.86 -23.16 2.15
C VAL A 319 2.36 -23.80 0.87
N ALA A 320 3.02 -24.96 0.97
CA ALA A 320 3.24 -25.83 -0.18
C ALA A 320 3.21 -27.29 0.25
N ARG A 321 2.67 -28.16 -0.63
CA ARG A 321 2.61 -29.61 -0.38
C ARG A 321 1.89 -29.93 0.93
N GLY A 322 0.84 -29.17 1.23
CA GLY A 322 0.00 -29.32 2.41
C GLY A 322 0.59 -28.81 3.73
N GLN A 323 1.77 -28.19 3.73
CA GLN A 323 2.47 -27.73 4.93
C GLN A 323 2.77 -26.22 4.90
N PRO A 324 2.60 -25.49 6.01
CA PRO A 324 3.10 -24.13 6.13
C PRO A 324 4.64 -24.10 6.01
N LEU A 325 5.16 -23.27 5.11
CA LEU A 325 6.59 -23.06 4.92
C LEU A 325 7.11 -21.83 5.65
N ALA A 326 6.31 -20.77 5.73
CA ALA A 326 6.63 -19.52 6.41
C ALA A 326 5.35 -18.78 6.81
N GLU A 327 5.38 -18.08 7.94
CA GLU A 327 4.24 -17.31 8.43
C GLU A 327 4.63 -16.06 9.23
N LEU A 328 3.83 -15.01 9.07
CA LEU A 328 3.87 -13.77 9.85
C LEU A 328 2.48 -13.51 10.45
N PRO A 329 2.27 -13.74 11.76
CA PRO A 329 0.99 -13.45 12.41
C PRO A 329 0.74 -11.94 12.52
N LEU A 330 -0.50 -11.52 12.29
CA LEU A 330 -0.98 -10.14 12.39
C LEU A 330 -2.23 -10.07 13.30
N PRO A 331 -2.11 -10.43 14.59
CA PRO A 331 -3.24 -10.71 15.47
C PRO A 331 -4.07 -9.47 15.85
N ILE A 332 -3.59 -8.26 15.55
CA ILE A 332 -4.30 -7.02 15.85
C ILE A 332 -5.03 -6.55 14.59
N GLY A 333 -6.35 -6.74 14.59
CA GLY A 333 -7.24 -6.39 13.47
C GLY A 333 -6.99 -7.16 12.18
N GLY A 334 -6.18 -8.22 12.22
CA GLY A 334 -5.73 -8.94 11.04
C GLY A 334 -4.65 -8.22 10.22
N MET A 335 -4.11 -7.11 10.72
CA MET A 335 -3.28 -6.18 9.94
C MET A 335 -1.93 -5.86 10.61
N ILE A 336 -1.86 -5.91 11.94
CA ILE A 336 -0.69 -5.44 12.70
C ILE A 336 -0.08 -6.61 13.48
N ALA A 337 1.24 -6.77 13.35
CA ALA A 337 2.03 -7.71 14.14
C ALA A 337 2.25 -7.15 15.55
N ASP A 338 2.18 -8.01 16.56
CA ASP A 338 2.65 -7.70 17.92
C ASP A 338 4.06 -8.29 18.13
N LEU A 339 5.00 -7.85 17.29
CA LEU A 339 6.38 -8.33 17.24
C LEU A 339 7.35 -7.13 17.08
N PRO A 340 8.59 -7.24 17.57
CA PRO A 340 9.64 -6.28 17.23
C PRO A 340 9.84 -6.17 15.71
N ILE A 341 10.16 -4.96 15.24
CA ILE A 341 10.29 -4.68 13.79
C ILE A 341 11.33 -5.58 13.12
N GLU A 342 12.40 -5.95 13.84
CA GLU A 342 13.46 -6.85 13.36
C GLU A 342 12.93 -8.27 13.10
N GLU A 343 12.03 -8.75 13.96
CA GLU A 343 11.40 -10.07 13.80
C GLU A 343 10.37 -10.05 12.67
N VAL A 344 9.60 -8.97 12.53
CA VAL A 344 8.73 -8.76 11.37
C VAL A 344 9.53 -8.78 10.07
N ALA A 345 10.62 -8.02 10.01
CA ALA A 345 11.50 -7.97 8.84
C ALA A 345 12.15 -9.32 8.52
N ARG A 346 12.56 -10.08 9.55
CA ARG A 346 13.10 -11.44 9.40
C ARG A 346 12.06 -12.37 8.77
N ARG A 347 10.82 -12.36 9.27
CA ARG A 347 9.73 -13.19 8.74
C ARG A 347 9.31 -12.80 7.33
N LEU A 348 9.27 -11.49 7.02
CA LEU A 348 9.02 -11.01 5.65
C LEU A 348 10.10 -11.48 4.67
N ARG A 349 11.39 -11.45 5.07
CA ARG A 349 12.48 -12.02 4.27
C ARG A 349 12.31 -13.52 4.05
N GLU A 350 12.01 -14.27 5.11
CA GLU A 350 11.77 -15.72 5.04
C GLU A 350 10.61 -16.06 4.09
N ILE A 351 9.47 -15.36 4.19
CA ILE A 351 8.33 -15.51 3.27
C ILE A 351 8.75 -15.22 1.83
N GLN A 352 9.47 -14.12 1.59
CA GLN A 352 9.91 -13.75 0.25
C GLN A 352 10.89 -14.78 -0.35
N GLU A 353 11.84 -15.27 0.44
CA GLU A 353 12.81 -16.27 0.01
C GLU A 353 12.11 -17.59 -0.36
N LYS A 354 11.19 -18.06 0.49
CA LYS A 354 10.41 -19.27 0.22
C LYS A 354 9.45 -19.10 -0.95
N ALA A 355 8.80 -17.95 -1.10
CA ALA A 355 7.97 -17.68 -2.27
C ALA A 355 8.79 -17.73 -3.56
N ARG A 356 10.01 -17.17 -3.55
CA ARG A 356 10.94 -17.22 -4.69
C ARG A 356 11.40 -18.65 -5.00
N GLU A 357 11.68 -19.47 -3.99
CA GLU A 357 11.99 -20.90 -4.17
C GLU A 357 10.85 -21.65 -4.89
N LEU A 358 9.60 -21.25 -4.67
CA LEU A 358 8.42 -21.79 -5.35
C LEU A 358 8.12 -21.14 -6.72
N GLY A 359 8.99 -20.24 -7.19
CA GLY A 359 8.90 -19.59 -8.51
C GLY A 359 8.34 -18.16 -8.52
N PHE A 360 7.94 -17.60 -7.38
CA PHE A 360 7.43 -16.23 -7.34
C PHE A 360 8.48 -15.22 -7.82
N ARG A 361 8.14 -14.40 -8.82
CA ARG A 361 9.13 -13.61 -9.57
C ARG A 361 9.34 -12.17 -9.09
N PHE A 362 8.37 -11.58 -8.39
CA PHE A 362 8.46 -10.18 -7.96
C PHE A 362 9.27 -10.05 -6.65
N PRO A 363 9.91 -8.89 -6.42
CA PRO A 363 10.77 -8.69 -5.24
C PRO A 363 10.02 -8.70 -3.90
N ASP A 364 8.70 -8.52 -3.92
CA ASP A 364 7.87 -8.47 -2.72
C ASP A 364 6.53 -9.19 -2.94
N ALA A 365 6.45 -10.44 -2.49
CA ALA A 365 5.26 -11.27 -2.59
C ALA A 365 4.13 -10.78 -1.67
N PRO A 366 4.35 -10.51 -0.38
CA PRO A 366 3.32 -9.94 0.49
C PRO A 366 2.67 -8.67 -0.08
N LEU A 367 3.47 -7.71 -0.53
CA LEU A 367 2.97 -6.46 -1.10
C LEU A 367 2.19 -6.71 -2.40
N THR A 368 2.71 -7.57 -3.28
CA THR A 368 2.04 -7.88 -4.56
C THR A 368 0.62 -8.38 -4.30
N LEU A 369 0.43 -9.32 -3.37
CA LEU A 369 -0.89 -9.83 -3.02
C LEU A 369 -1.75 -8.79 -2.30
N ALA A 370 -1.18 -8.04 -1.37
CA ALA A 370 -1.89 -7.03 -0.60
C ALA A 370 -2.56 -5.97 -1.50
N THR A 371 -2.01 -5.72 -2.69
CA THR A 371 -2.55 -4.74 -3.64
C THR A 371 -3.54 -5.30 -4.67
N LEU A 372 -3.75 -6.62 -4.72
CA LEU A 372 -4.68 -7.24 -5.68
C LEU A 372 -6.13 -6.76 -5.57
N PRO A 373 -6.67 -6.43 -4.38
CA PRO A 373 -8.02 -5.90 -4.27
C PRO A 373 -8.11 -4.37 -4.32
N SER A 374 -6.98 -3.66 -4.26
CA SER A 374 -7.00 -2.21 -4.09
C SER A 374 -7.52 -1.47 -5.33
N PRO A 375 -8.62 -0.70 -5.23
CA PRO A 375 -9.07 0.19 -6.29
C PRO A 375 -8.12 1.36 -6.58
N ALA A 376 -7.15 1.63 -5.71
CA ALA A 376 -6.17 2.70 -5.90
C ALA A 376 -5.20 2.43 -7.07
N ILE A 377 -5.04 1.15 -7.48
CA ILE A 377 -4.13 0.79 -8.57
C ILE A 377 -4.92 0.39 -9.83
N PRO A 378 -4.69 1.03 -11.00
CA PRO A 378 -5.53 0.88 -12.18
C PRO A 378 -5.75 -0.56 -12.70
N PHE A 379 -6.75 -0.67 -13.59
CA PHE A 379 -7.17 -1.86 -14.35
C PHE A 379 -8.05 -2.86 -13.57
N LEU A 380 -7.72 -4.16 -13.63
CA LEU A 380 -8.56 -5.25 -13.16
C LEU A 380 -8.09 -5.72 -11.79
N ARG A 381 -9.00 -5.72 -10.80
CA ARG A 381 -8.73 -6.09 -9.39
C ARG A 381 -9.68 -7.20 -8.95
N ILE A 382 -9.41 -7.84 -7.81
CA ILE A 382 -10.29 -8.85 -7.23
C ILE A 382 -11.11 -8.28 -6.06
N SER A 383 -12.38 -8.62 -5.96
CA SER A 383 -13.21 -8.45 -4.77
C SER A 383 -13.91 -9.76 -4.43
N GLU A 384 -14.54 -9.86 -3.27
CA GLU A 384 -15.39 -11.00 -2.91
C GLU A 384 -16.65 -11.12 -3.78
N GLU A 385 -16.97 -10.10 -4.59
CA GLU A 385 -18.16 -10.04 -5.44
C GLU A 385 -17.83 -10.31 -6.92
N GLY A 386 -16.55 -10.27 -7.31
CA GLY A 386 -16.13 -10.45 -8.69
C GLY A 386 -14.78 -9.82 -9.01
N LEU A 387 -14.54 -9.62 -10.30
CA LEU A 387 -13.41 -8.81 -10.79
C LEU A 387 -13.86 -7.37 -10.94
N VAL A 388 -13.10 -6.41 -10.43
CA VAL A 388 -13.43 -4.98 -10.52
C VAL A 388 -12.71 -4.37 -11.72
N ASP A 389 -13.44 -3.97 -12.75
CA ASP A 389 -12.92 -3.15 -13.86
C ASP A 389 -12.96 -1.69 -13.45
N LEU A 390 -11.83 -1.16 -12.96
CA LEU A 390 -11.75 0.22 -12.45
C LEU A 390 -11.95 1.27 -13.55
N LYS A 391 -11.66 0.93 -14.81
CA LYS A 391 -11.84 1.88 -15.92
C LYS A 391 -13.31 2.17 -16.14
N LYS A 392 -14.15 1.13 -16.07
CA LYS A 392 -15.61 1.25 -16.21
C LYS A 392 -16.33 1.49 -14.90
N GLY A 393 -15.74 1.11 -13.77
CA GLY A 393 -16.37 1.14 -12.45
C GLY A 393 -17.44 0.07 -12.29
N GLU A 394 -17.23 -1.12 -12.87
CA GLU A 394 -18.18 -2.23 -12.82
C GLU A 394 -17.51 -3.49 -12.23
N ILE A 395 -18.33 -4.33 -11.59
CA ILE A 395 -17.93 -5.68 -11.18
C ILE A 395 -18.32 -6.63 -12.31
N VAL A 396 -17.34 -7.38 -12.81
CA VAL A 396 -17.50 -8.37 -13.87
C VAL A 396 -17.22 -9.77 -13.35
N GLY A 397 -17.93 -10.76 -13.92
CA GLY A 397 -17.65 -12.17 -13.68
C GLY A 397 -16.37 -12.63 -14.39
N ILE A 398 -15.96 -13.86 -14.07
CA ILE A 398 -14.78 -14.49 -14.69
C ILE A 398 -15.04 -14.88 -16.15
N MET A 399 -16.25 -15.32 -16.50
CA MET A 399 -16.59 -15.71 -17.88
C MET A 399 -16.97 -14.47 -18.71
N VAL A 400 -16.43 -14.39 -19.92
CA VAL A 400 -16.85 -13.38 -20.90
C VAL A 400 -18.04 -13.95 -21.71
N PRO A 401 -19.17 -13.24 -21.78
CA PRO A 401 -20.32 -13.65 -22.59
C PRO A 401 -20.00 -13.80 -24.08
#